data_AF-A0A2J7QPX3-F1
#
_entry.id   AF-A0A2J7QPX3-F1
#
_cell.length_a   1.000
_cell.length_b   1.000
_cell.length_c   1.000
_cell.angle_alpha   90.00
_cell.angle_beta   90.00
_cell.angle_gamma   90.00
#
_symmetry.space_group_name_H-M   'P 1'
#
loop_
_entity.id
_entity.type
_entity.pdbx_description
1 polymer ?
#
loop_
_entity_poly.entity_id
_entity_poly.type
_entity_poly.pdbx_seq_one_letter_code
_entity_poly.pdbx_strand_id
1 'polypeptide(L)'
;MSHHNCWTFTTDRSINSIPSAIKGHPHFQIRHISGQSGVEITGIWPRVFLWLSESPPVAYAQDFLLFIHNSSGLPWWTTIILTTVFLRTAVTLPLAFYQNYILAKVENLHLLEMPEIVKELKKETAIAMKQFNWTENQARRMYNRSLQKQWNNLIIRDNCHPLKASILLWVQLPMWVFVSVALRNMVYLLPHSKAGAMVTYMELSVGGFGWIPNLLVPDESLILPVSLGLINLAIVELQTMSKIRKKSKLQQYVTHFFRLFSIATIPIAASVPSCLNLYWVTSSAYGLVQNLVLLSPRVKRFGHIPETPSQLSNPYKHIASEIKLRANRLPAWWKSRAKN
;
A
#
# COMPACT_ATOMS: atom_id res chain seq x y z
N MET A 1 -71.33 49.32 -43.34
CA MET A 1 -70.34 50.33 -43.77
C MET A 1 -68.99 49.87 -43.23
N SER A 2 -68.26 48.99 -43.92
CA SER A 2 -67.58 49.11 -45.22
C SER A 2 -66.22 49.80 -45.13
N HIS A 3 -65.25 49.16 -45.78
CA HIS A 3 -63.90 49.59 -46.19
C HIS A 3 -62.79 49.46 -45.13
N HIS A 4 -61.61 48.87 -45.40
CA HIS A 4 -61.00 48.18 -46.56
C HIS A 4 -59.70 47.51 -46.04
N ASN A 5 -59.40 46.24 -46.37
CA ASN A 5 -58.39 45.77 -47.36
C ASN A 5 -57.00 46.43 -47.20
N CYS A 6 -55.84 45.77 -47.22
CA CYS A 6 -55.32 44.59 -47.94
C CYS A 6 -53.82 44.48 -47.50
N TRP A 7 -53.08 43.37 -47.44
CA TRP A 7 -52.75 42.43 -48.52
C TRP A 7 -52.14 41.13 -47.93
N THR A 8 -52.34 40.08 -48.70
CA THR A 8 -52.00 38.67 -48.61
C THR A 8 -50.55 38.33 -48.99
N PHE A 9 -50.06 37.15 -48.59
CA PHE A 9 -49.61 36.01 -49.44
C PHE A 9 -48.91 34.97 -48.53
N THR A 10 -49.54 33.83 -48.16
CA THR A 10 -49.47 32.49 -48.82
C THR A 10 -48.04 31.94 -48.94
N THR A 11 -47.68 30.68 -48.71
CA THR A 11 -48.34 29.35 -48.67
C THR A 11 -47.24 28.39 -48.17
N ASP A 12 -47.46 27.57 -47.15
CA ASP A 12 -48.08 26.23 -47.20
C ASP A 12 -47.14 25.10 -47.69
N ARG A 13 -46.92 24.12 -46.79
CA ARG A 13 -46.78 22.66 -46.98
C ARG A 13 -46.19 22.06 -45.68
N SER A 14 -46.99 21.50 -44.77
CA SER A 14 -47.58 20.14 -44.80
C SER A 14 -46.45 19.07 -44.67
N ILE A 15 -46.43 18.08 -43.75
CA ILE A 15 -47.42 17.04 -43.39
C ILE A 15 -46.97 16.32 -42.09
N ASN A 16 -47.94 16.14 -41.20
CA ASN A 16 -48.28 14.97 -40.35
C ASN A 16 -47.24 13.99 -39.73
N SER A 17 -47.38 13.88 -38.40
CA SER A 17 -47.72 12.68 -37.60
C SER A 17 -46.70 11.60 -37.18
N ILE A 18 -46.48 11.51 -35.84
CA ILE A 18 -46.58 10.38 -34.83
C ILE A 18 -46.04 8.97 -35.21
N PRO A 19 -45.67 8.04 -34.28
CA PRO A 19 -44.78 8.01 -33.09
C PRO A 19 -43.71 6.87 -33.20
N SER A 20 -42.79 6.71 -32.24
CA SER A 20 -42.36 5.35 -31.79
C SER A 20 -41.47 5.38 -30.55
N ALA A 21 -41.81 4.49 -29.62
CA ALA A 21 -41.04 4.11 -28.45
C ALA A 21 -39.70 3.44 -28.82
N ILE A 22 -38.72 3.49 -27.91
CA ILE A 22 -37.94 2.32 -27.43
C ILE A 22 -37.04 2.76 -26.26
N LYS A 23 -37.08 1.96 -25.19
CA LYS A 23 -36.28 2.02 -23.96
C LYS A 23 -34.78 1.80 -24.26
N GLY A 24 -33.89 2.47 -23.50
CA GLY A 24 -32.48 2.04 -23.40
C GLY A 24 -31.55 3.02 -22.65
N HIS A 25 -31.14 2.63 -21.44
CA HIS A 25 -29.98 3.10 -20.63
C HIS A 25 -29.91 4.56 -20.12
N PRO A 26 -29.65 4.79 -18.82
CA PRO A 26 -29.24 6.11 -18.35
C PRO A 26 -27.80 6.37 -18.77
N HIS A 27 -27.63 7.31 -19.70
CA HIS A 27 -26.34 7.91 -20.02
C HIS A 27 -25.69 8.48 -18.74
N PHE A 28 -24.52 7.96 -18.39
CA PHE A 28 -23.61 8.57 -17.42
C PHE A 28 -23.10 9.90 -18.00
N GLN A 29 -23.81 11.00 -17.71
CA GLN A 29 -23.34 12.33 -18.09
C GLN A 29 -22.28 12.80 -17.10
N ILE A 30 -21.03 12.78 -17.55
CA ILE A 30 -19.92 13.52 -16.93
C ILE A 30 -20.25 15.02 -17.08
N ARG A 31 -20.72 15.65 -16.02
CA ARG A 31 -20.94 17.10 -16.00
C ARG A 31 -19.58 17.81 -15.98
N HIS A 32 -19.25 18.47 -17.08
CA HIS A 32 -18.24 19.53 -17.09
C HIS A 32 -18.75 20.71 -16.26
N ILE A 33 -18.09 20.99 -15.13
CA ILE A 33 -18.37 22.16 -14.31
C ILE A 33 -17.49 23.31 -14.83
N SER A 34 -18.12 24.28 -15.48
CA SER A 34 -17.60 25.63 -15.69
C SER A 34 -18.13 26.54 -14.59
N GLY A 35 -17.25 27.11 -13.76
CA GLY A 35 -17.63 28.06 -12.71
C GLY A 35 -16.46 28.40 -11.78
N GLN A 36 -15.78 29.49 -12.10
CA GLN A 36 -14.51 30.01 -11.55
C GLN A 36 -14.37 30.08 -10.02
N SER A 37 -13.31 29.43 -9.52
CA SER A 37 -12.22 30.05 -8.75
C SER A 37 -10.98 29.17 -8.92
N GLY A 38 -10.53 29.07 -10.18
CA GLY A 38 -9.38 28.25 -10.54
C GLY A 38 -8.11 28.93 -10.07
N VAL A 39 -7.57 28.49 -8.94
CA VAL A 39 -6.12 28.51 -8.75
C VAL A 39 -5.56 27.83 -9.99
N GLU A 40 -4.81 28.53 -10.83
CA GLU A 40 -4.15 27.91 -11.98
C GLU A 40 -3.24 26.81 -11.44
N ILE A 41 -3.69 25.56 -11.53
CA ILE A 41 -2.90 24.39 -11.15
C ILE A 41 -1.86 24.18 -12.26
N THR A 42 -0.81 25.00 -12.25
CA THR A 42 0.26 25.02 -13.27
C THR A 42 1.29 23.91 -13.09
N GLY A 43 1.05 22.96 -12.18
CA GLY A 43 1.94 21.83 -11.89
C GLY A 43 1.32 20.46 -12.18
N ILE A 44 2.13 19.53 -12.69
CA ILE A 44 1.75 18.13 -12.90
C ILE A 44 1.27 17.50 -11.58
N TRP A 45 1.96 17.77 -10.47
CA TRP A 45 1.66 17.19 -9.17
C TRP A 45 0.29 17.55 -8.60
N PRO A 46 -0.09 18.84 -8.49
CA PRO A 46 -1.43 19.17 -8.02
C PRO A 46 -2.54 18.77 -9.00
N ARG A 47 -2.28 18.63 -10.32
CA ARG A 47 -3.22 18.01 -11.27
C ARG A 47 -3.45 16.52 -10.99
N VAL A 48 -2.37 15.76 -10.79
CA VAL A 48 -2.44 14.34 -10.42
C VAL A 48 -3.16 14.17 -9.09
N PHE A 49 -2.88 15.07 -8.13
CA PHE A 49 -3.55 15.06 -6.84
C PHE A 49 -5.06 15.31 -6.97
N LEU A 50 -5.47 16.31 -7.75
CA LEU A 50 -6.89 16.60 -7.98
C LEU A 50 -7.58 15.41 -8.65
N TRP A 51 -6.97 14.87 -9.71
CA TRP A 51 -7.47 13.68 -10.40
C TRP A 51 -7.63 12.48 -9.45
N LEU A 52 -6.66 12.26 -8.56
CA LEU A 52 -6.71 11.19 -7.56
C LEU A 52 -7.81 11.45 -6.53
N SER A 53 -7.94 12.69 -6.04
CA SER A 53 -8.96 13.13 -5.10
C SER A 53 -10.38 12.92 -5.63
N GLU A 54 -10.60 13.17 -6.92
CA GLU A 54 -11.90 13.02 -7.58
C GLU A 54 -12.14 11.60 -8.12
N SER A 55 -11.18 10.69 -7.93
CA SER A 55 -11.27 9.35 -8.48
C SER A 55 -12.37 8.50 -7.78
N PRO A 56 -13.07 7.61 -8.51
CA PRO A 56 -14.09 6.74 -7.93
C PRO A 56 -13.61 5.90 -6.73
N PRO A 57 -12.39 5.32 -6.71
CA PRO A 57 -11.90 4.57 -5.55
C PRO A 57 -11.81 5.42 -4.27
N VAL A 58 -11.46 6.70 -4.39
CA VAL A 58 -11.43 7.62 -3.24
C VAL A 58 -12.86 7.91 -2.76
N ALA A 59 -13.79 8.17 -3.68
CA ALA A 59 -15.20 8.36 -3.33
C ALA A 59 -15.78 7.15 -2.59
N TYR A 60 -15.53 5.93 -3.09
CA TYR A 60 -15.97 4.71 -2.40
C TYR A 60 -15.32 4.52 -1.02
N ALA A 61 -14.05 4.89 -0.86
CA ALA A 61 -13.39 4.85 0.44
C ALA A 61 -14.01 5.85 1.43
N GLN A 62 -14.38 7.06 0.97
CA GLN A 62 -15.10 8.05 1.78
C GLN A 62 -16.48 7.53 2.19
N ASP A 63 -17.26 7.04 1.23
CA ASP A 63 -18.61 6.51 1.48
C ASP A 63 -18.58 5.32 2.44
N PHE A 64 -17.55 4.46 2.34
CA PHE A 64 -17.37 3.34 3.26
C PHE A 64 -17.03 3.80 4.69
N LEU A 65 -16.16 4.80 4.86
CA LEU A 65 -15.87 5.39 6.17
C LEU A 65 -17.12 6.02 6.80
N LEU A 66 -17.88 6.78 6.01
CA LEU A 66 -19.15 7.37 6.43
C LEU A 66 -20.18 6.30 6.80
N PHE A 67 -20.27 5.23 6.01
CA PHE A 67 -21.16 4.11 6.30
C PHE A 67 -20.84 3.47 7.66
N ILE A 68 -19.57 3.20 7.96
CA ILE A 68 -19.16 2.63 9.26
C ILE A 68 -19.45 3.62 10.38
N HIS A 69 -19.15 4.91 10.21
CA HIS A 69 -19.43 5.93 11.23
C HIS A 69 -20.93 6.01 11.54
N ASN A 70 -21.75 6.21 10.51
CA ASN A 70 -23.20 6.38 10.65
C ASN A 70 -23.88 5.12 11.19
N SER A 71 -23.40 3.93 10.83
CA SER A 71 -23.98 2.66 11.32
C SER A 71 -23.56 2.33 12.76
N SER A 72 -22.36 2.74 13.17
CA SER A 72 -21.83 2.41 14.51
C SER A 72 -22.13 3.48 15.56
N GLY A 73 -22.33 4.74 15.15
CA GLY A 73 -22.48 5.87 16.06
C GLY A 73 -21.22 6.18 16.89
N LEU A 74 -20.07 5.59 16.55
CA LEU A 74 -18.83 5.74 17.29
C LEU A 74 -18.12 7.05 16.93
N PRO A 75 -17.32 7.62 17.85
CA PRO A 75 -16.48 8.77 17.54
C PRO A 75 -15.55 8.53 16.34
N TRP A 76 -15.26 9.59 15.59
CA TRP A 76 -14.47 9.53 14.36
C TRP A 76 -13.13 8.82 14.51
N TRP A 77 -12.40 9.08 15.60
CA TRP A 77 -11.12 8.41 15.85
C TRP A 77 -11.26 6.88 15.94
N THR A 78 -12.35 6.39 16.56
CA THR A 78 -12.63 4.95 16.69
C THR A 78 -13.03 4.37 15.34
N THR A 79 -13.90 5.05 14.59
CA THR A 79 -14.29 4.63 13.24
C THR A 79 -13.07 4.45 12.34
N ILE A 80 -12.14 5.41 12.34
CA ILE A 80 -10.91 5.35 11.55
C ILE A 80 -10.09 4.12 11.93
N ILE A 81 -9.91 3.86 13.24
CA ILE A 81 -9.15 2.70 13.72
C ILE A 81 -9.82 1.39 13.28
N LEU A 82 -11.12 1.23 13.55
CA LEU A 82 -11.86 0.02 13.24
C LEU A 82 -11.90 -0.25 11.74
N THR A 83 -12.15 0.78 10.94
CA THR A 83 -12.16 0.67 9.47
C THR A 83 -10.80 0.24 8.95
N THR A 84 -9.72 0.79 9.51
CA THR A 84 -8.35 0.41 9.15
C THR A 84 -8.08 -1.05 9.49
N VAL A 85 -8.40 -1.48 10.71
CA VAL A 85 -8.21 -2.87 11.14
C VAL A 85 -9.05 -3.81 10.29
N PHE A 86 -10.29 -3.46 9.98
CA PHE A 86 -11.17 -4.24 9.11
C PHE A 86 -10.58 -4.41 7.70
N LEU A 87 -10.22 -3.31 7.02
CA LEU A 87 -9.64 -3.36 5.67
C LEU A 87 -8.33 -4.17 5.64
N ARG A 88 -7.48 -3.98 6.66
CA ARG A 88 -6.24 -4.74 6.80
C ARG A 88 -6.51 -6.24 7.03
N THR A 89 -7.47 -6.58 7.86
CA THR A 89 -7.80 -7.99 8.18
C THR A 89 -8.49 -8.68 7.01
N ALA A 90 -9.45 -8.03 6.36
CA ALA A 90 -10.23 -8.61 5.28
C ALA A 90 -9.42 -8.77 3.98
N VAL A 91 -8.58 -7.77 3.66
CA VAL A 91 -7.88 -7.74 2.36
C VAL A 91 -6.41 -8.09 2.50
N THR A 92 -5.70 -7.46 3.44
CA THR A 92 -4.23 -7.48 3.44
C THR A 92 -3.67 -8.72 4.14
N LEU A 93 -4.37 -9.23 5.16
CA LEU A 93 -3.93 -10.40 5.91
C LEU A 93 -3.96 -11.69 5.08
N PRO A 94 -5.03 -12.05 4.33
CA PRO A 94 -5.01 -13.24 3.47
C PRO A 94 -3.93 -13.15 2.38
N LEU A 95 -3.76 -11.98 1.78
CA LEU A 95 -2.70 -11.72 0.82
C LEU A 95 -1.31 -11.85 1.44
N ALA A 96 -1.13 -11.47 2.70
CA ALA A 96 0.12 -11.64 3.42
C ALA A 96 0.46 -13.12 3.67
N PHE A 97 -0.53 -13.96 3.99
CA PHE A 97 -0.34 -15.42 4.05
C PHE A 97 0.09 -15.97 2.70
N TYR A 98 -0.60 -15.59 1.63
CA TYR A 98 -0.26 -16.01 0.27
C TYR A 98 1.14 -15.54 -0.16
N GLN A 99 1.52 -14.30 0.13
CA GLN A 99 2.87 -13.80 -0.10
C GLN A 99 3.92 -14.66 0.61
N ASN A 100 3.72 -14.97 1.89
CA ASN A 100 4.67 -15.78 2.66
C ASN A 100 4.75 -17.21 2.13
N TYR A 101 3.63 -17.78 1.67
CA TYR A 101 3.59 -19.09 1.03
C TYR A 101 4.46 -19.14 -0.23
N ILE A 102 4.30 -18.17 -1.14
CA ILE A 102 5.09 -18.11 -2.39
C ILE A 102 6.56 -17.86 -2.08
N LEU A 103 6.87 -16.96 -1.14
CA LEU A 103 8.26 -16.68 -0.74
C LEU A 103 8.94 -17.91 -0.15
N ALA A 104 8.23 -18.69 0.66
CA ALA A 104 8.77 -19.93 1.24
C ALA A 104 9.05 -20.99 0.16
N LYS A 105 8.17 -21.14 -0.84
CA LYS A 105 8.43 -22.02 -2.00
C LYS A 105 9.67 -21.61 -2.78
N VAL A 106 9.79 -20.32 -3.12
CA VAL A 106 10.94 -19.79 -3.85
C VAL A 106 12.24 -19.98 -3.05
N GLU A 107 12.17 -19.80 -1.73
CA GLU A 107 13.30 -20.05 -0.84
C GLU A 107 13.72 -21.52 -0.84
N ASN A 108 12.78 -22.45 -0.77
CA ASN A 108 13.07 -23.88 -0.81
C ASN A 108 13.72 -24.29 -2.14
N LEU A 109 13.21 -23.82 -3.28
CA LEU A 109 13.84 -24.06 -4.57
C LEU A 109 15.28 -23.53 -4.62
N HIS A 110 15.49 -22.30 -4.13
CA HIS A 110 16.82 -21.69 -4.12
C HIS A 110 17.79 -22.42 -3.18
N LEU A 111 17.35 -22.88 -2.00
CA LEU A 111 18.23 -23.43 -0.97
C LEU A 111 18.44 -24.94 -1.08
N LEU A 112 17.45 -25.68 -1.57
CA LEU A 112 17.50 -27.14 -1.62
C LEU A 112 17.86 -27.66 -3.02
N GLU A 113 17.20 -27.17 -4.07
CA GLU A 113 17.36 -27.72 -5.43
C GLU A 113 18.45 -27.02 -6.25
N MET A 114 18.51 -25.69 -6.20
CA MET A 114 19.46 -24.92 -7.02
C MET A 114 20.95 -25.23 -6.77
N PRO A 115 21.44 -25.53 -5.56
CA PRO A 115 22.86 -25.82 -5.35
C PRO A 115 23.37 -27.03 -6.15
N GLU A 116 22.54 -28.07 -6.27
CA GLU A 116 22.88 -29.27 -7.02
C GLU A 116 22.90 -28.99 -8.53
N ILE A 117 21.89 -28.29 -9.04
CA ILE A 117 21.82 -27.85 -10.44
C ILE A 117 23.01 -26.96 -10.80
N VAL A 118 23.39 -26.03 -9.91
CA VAL A 118 24.56 -25.16 -10.09
C VAL A 118 25.84 -25.98 -10.16
N LYS A 119 25.99 -27.02 -9.32
CA LYS A 119 27.16 -27.90 -9.34
C LYS A 119 27.25 -28.66 -10.66
N GLU A 120 26.14 -29.17 -11.16
CA GLU A 120 26.12 -29.94 -12.40
C GLU A 120 26.37 -29.05 -13.63
N LEU A 121 25.69 -27.91 -13.74
CA LEU A 121 25.91 -26.94 -14.81
C LEU A 121 27.37 -26.44 -14.86
N LYS A 122 28.03 -26.30 -13.70
CA LYS A 122 29.46 -25.94 -13.65
C LYS A 122 30.36 -27.05 -14.22
N LYS A 123 30.05 -28.32 -13.99
CA LYS A 123 30.81 -29.44 -14.56
C LYS A 123 30.58 -29.52 -16.07
N GLU A 124 29.32 -29.46 -16.52
CA GLU A 124 28.96 -29.48 -17.94
C GLU A 124 29.65 -28.35 -18.71
N THR A 125 29.65 -27.14 -18.15
CA THR A 125 30.32 -25.99 -18.77
C THR A 125 31.84 -26.14 -18.79
N ALA A 126 32.45 -26.71 -17.74
CA ALA A 126 33.88 -27.00 -17.74
C ALA A 126 34.27 -28.06 -18.79
N ILE A 127 33.44 -29.08 -18.98
CA ILE A 127 33.63 -30.10 -20.02
C ILE A 127 33.48 -29.48 -21.42
N ALA A 128 32.41 -28.70 -21.64
CA ALA A 128 32.15 -28.02 -22.90
C ALA A 128 33.25 -27.03 -23.28
N MET A 129 33.85 -26.32 -22.32
CA MET A 129 35.00 -25.45 -22.58
C MET A 129 36.18 -26.24 -23.17
N LYS A 130 36.46 -27.44 -22.67
CA LYS A 130 37.55 -28.29 -23.17
C LYS A 130 37.22 -28.94 -24.51
N GLN A 131 35.98 -29.35 -24.72
CA GLN A 131 35.57 -30.04 -25.95
C GLN A 131 35.42 -29.09 -27.15
N PHE A 132 34.86 -27.90 -26.93
CA PHE A 132 34.52 -26.97 -28.00
C PHE A 132 35.43 -25.73 -28.07
N ASN A 133 36.52 -25.68 -27.29
CA ASN A 133 37.44 -24.54 -27.20
C ASN A 133 36.71 -23.19 -27.01
N TRP A 134 35.66 -23.17 -26.19
CA TRP A 134 34.92 -21.94 -25.92
C TRP A 134 35.78 -20.93 -25.17
N THR A 135 35.64 -19.65 -25.53
CA THR A 135 36.19 -18.56 -24.72
C THR A 135 35.46 -18.47 -23.37
N GLU A 136 36.14 -17.99 -22.34
CA GLU A 136 35.54 -17.84 -20.99
C GLU A 136 34.27 -16.97 -21.01
N ASN A 137 34.23 -15.94 -21.85
CA ASN A 137 33.06 -15.09 -22.03
C ASN A 137 31.87 -15.84 -22.65
N GLN A 138 32.12 -16.70 -23.65
CA GLN A 138 31.07 -17.52 -24.26
C GLN A 138 30.55 -18.55 -23.25
N ALA A 139 31.45 -19.23 -22.53
CA ALA A 139 31.09 -20.20 -21.51
C ALA A 139 30.26 -19.56 -20.39
N ARG A 140 30.64 -18.36 -19.92
CA ARG A 140 29.88 -17.62 -18.89
C ARG A 140 28.48 -17.22 -19.37
N ARG A 141 28.34 -16.76 -20.63
CA ARG A 141 27.03 -16.43 -21.21
C ARG A 141 26.14 -17.67 -21.29
N MET A 142 26.67 -18.79 -21.78
CA MET A 142 25.92 -20.04 -21.88
C MET A 142 25.53 -20.59 -20.51
N TYR A 143 26.47 -20.57 -19.55
CA TYR A 143 26.21 -20.93 -18.15
C TYR A 143 25.06 -20.12 -17.55
N ASN A 144 25.12 -18.78 -17.65
CA ASN A 144 24.07 -17.91 -17.12
C ASN A 144 22.72 -18.16 -17.81
N ARG A 145 22.72 -18.40 -19.12
CA ARG A 145 21.51 -18.72 -19.88
C ARG A 145 20.90 -20.05 -19.44
N SER A 146 21.71 -21.09 -19.26
CA SER A 146 21.27 -22.40 -18.77
C SER A 146 20.77 -22.33 -17.33
N LEU A 147 21.46 -21.60 -16.46
CA LEU A 147 21.01 -21.35 -15.10
C LEU A 147 19.64 -20.67 -15.06
N GLN A 148 19.46 -19.59 -15.82
CA GLN A 148 18.18 -18.87 -15.88
C GLN A 148 17.07 -19.78 -16.42
N LYS A 149 17.38 -20.63 -17.41
CA LYS A 149 16.42 -21.61 -17.94
C LYS A 149 16.00 -22.60 -16.86
N GLN A 150 16.95 -23.19 -16.12
CA GLN A 150 16.61 -24.13 -15.03
C GLN A 150 15.81 -23.45 -13.92
N TRP A 151 16.19 -22.23 -13.52
CA TRP A 151 15.43 -21.46 -12.54
C TRP A 151 14.00 -21.19 -12.99
N ASN A 152 13.80 -20.78 -14.25
CA ASN A 152 12.48 -20.54 -14.81
C ASN A 152 11.65 -21.84 -14.87
N ASN A 153 12.27 -22.96 -15.26
CA ASN A 153 11.60 -24.26 -15.28
C ASN A 153 11.11 -24.66 -13.88
N LEU A 154 11.93 -24.50 -12.84
CA LEU A 154 11.54 -24.76 -11.46
C LEU A 154 10.40 -23.85 -10.99
N ILE A 155 10.47 -22.55 -11.30
CA ILE A 155 9.41 -21.60 -10.96
C ILE A 155 8.09 -21.96 -11.62
N ILE A 156 8.12 -22.39 -12.89
CA ILE A 156 6.93 -22.79 -13.64
C ILE A 156 6.38 -24.10 -13.08
N ARG A 157 7.23 -25.10 -12.83
CA ARG A 157 6.87 -26.40 -12.23
C ARG A 157 6.11 -26.22 -10.91
N ASP A 158 6.62 -25.35 -10.03
CA ASP A 158 6.06 -25.15 -8.69
C ASP A 158 5.05 -23.99 -8.60
N ASN A 159 4.82 -23.32 -9.73
CA ASN A 159 3.89 -22.21 -9.92
C ASN A 159 4.13 -21.02 -8.96
N CYS A 160 5.38 -20.77 -8.57
CA CYS A 160 5.76 -19.85 -7.49
C CYS A 160 6.43 -18.57 -8.00
N HIS A 161 5.94 -18.01 -9.12
CA HIS A 161 6.55 -16.82 -9.72
C HIS A 161 6.63 -15.65 -8.73
N PRO A 162 7.78 -14.95 -8.61
CA PRO A 162 7.97 -13.88 -7.61
C PRO A 162 6.97 -12.72 -7.74
N LEU A 163 6.39 -12.49 -8.93
CA LEU A 163 5.31 -11.51 -9.12
C LEU A 163 4.05 -11.84 -8.30
N LYS A 164 3.79 -13.12 -8.01
CA LYS A 164 2.67 -13.52 -7.13
C LYS A 164 2.93 -13.12 -5.69
N ALA A 165 4.20 -13.10 -5.27
CA ALA A 165 4.57 -12.62 -3.93
C ALA A 165 4.51 -11.09 -3.82
N SER A 166 4.61 -10.34 -4.92
CA SER A 166 4.48 -8.88 -4.90
C SER A 166 3.03 -8.38 -4.92
N ILE A 167 2.03 -9.26 -5.05
CA ILE A 167 0.61 -8.88 -5.11
C ILE A 167 0.15 -8.08 -3.90
N LEU A 168 0.64 -8.40 -2.70
CA LEU A 168 0.29 -7.66 -1.48
C LEU A 168 0.71 -6.20 -1.62
N LEU A 169 1.89 -5.91 -2.16
CA LEU A 169 2.39 -4.54 -2.35
C LEU A 169 1.47 -3.74 -3.28
N TRP A 170 1.04 -4.38 -4.37
CA TRP A 170 0.18 -3.76 -5.38
C TRP A 170 -1.25 -3.51 -4.91
N VAL A 171 -1.73 -4.23 -3.89
CA VAL A 171 -3.05 -3.99 -3.30
C VAL A 171 -2.95 -3.03 -2.11
N GLN A 172 -1.95 -3.24 -1.26
CA GLN A 172 -1.75 -2.49 -0.02
C GLN A 172 -1.44 -1.01 -0.26
N LEU A 173 -0.56 -0.69 -1.22
CA LEU A 173 -0.15 0.69 -1.48
C LEU A 173 -1.30 1.53 -2.05
N PRO A 174 -2.02 1.12 -3.12
CA PRO A 174 -3.14 1.89 -3.63
C PRO A 174 -4.26 2.04 -2.61
N MET A 175 -4.63 0.96 -1.89
CA MET A 175 -5.62 1.06 -0.81
C MET A 175 -5.18 2.09 0.22
N TRP A 176 -3.91 2.07 0.63
CA TRP A 176 -3.41 3.00 1.62
C TRP A 176 -3.47 4.46 1.14
N VAL A 177 -3.14 4.70 -0.14
CA VAL A 177 -3.26 6.01 -0.77
C VAL A 177 -4.73 6.45 -0.85
N PHE A 178 -5.63 5.61 -1.34
CA PHE A 178 -7.04 5.97 -1.51
C PHE A 178 -7.72 6.33 -0.19
N VAL A 179 -7.48 5.55 0.87
CA VAL A 179 -8.01 5.87 2.21
C VAL A 179 -7.38 7.16 2.76
N SER A 180 -6.09 7.40 2.54
CA SER A 180 -5.44 8.65 2.96
C SER A 180 -6.04 9.87 2.27
N VAL A 181 -6.27 9.78 0.96
CA VAL A 181 -6.88 10.87 0.17
C VAL A 181 -8.36 11.04 0.53
N ALA A 182 -9.09 9.96 0.80
CA ALA A 182 -10.46 10.02 1.28
C ALA A 182 -10.58 10.79 2.60
N LEU A 183 -9.73 10.46 3.59
CA LEU A 183 -9.66 11.19 4.86
C LEU A 183 -9.23 12.65 4.64
N ARG A 184 -8.26 12.90 3.75
CA ARG A 184 -7.86 14.27 3.38
C ARG A 184 -9.03 15.06 2.83
N ASN A 185 -9.81 14.46 1.95
CA ASN A 185 -10.96 15.13 1.35
C ASN A 185 -12.02 15.47 2.41
N MET A 186 -12.25 14.58 3.38
CA MET A 186 -13.15 14.88 4.51
C MET A 186 -12.63 16.02 5.39
N VAL A 187 -11.32 16.07 5.65
CA VAL A 187 -10.70 17.15 6.44
C VAL A 187 -10.74 18.50 5.72
N TYR A 188 -10.61 18.53 4.39
CA TYR A 188 -10.60 19.76 3.61
C TYR A 188 -11.94 20.06 2.89
N LEU A 189 -13.05 19.47 3.35
CA LEU A 189 -14.39 19.72 2.81
C LEU A 189 -14.52 19.43 1.29
N LEU A 190 -13.77 18.47 0.76
CA LEU A 190 -13.79 18.12 -0.66
C LEU A 190 -14.75 16.96 -0.96
N PRO A 191 -15.61 17.07 -1.99
CA PRO A 191 -15.91 18.27 -2.79
C PRO A 191 -16.83 19.27 -2.04
N HIS A 192 -16.52 20.57 -2.11
CA HIS A 192 -17.08 21.69 -1.32
C HIS A 192 -18.61 21.92 -1.42
N SER A 193 -19.32 21.15 -2.23
CA SER A 193 -20.70 21.42 -2.65
C SER A 193 -21.76 20.53 -1.98
N LYS A 194 -21.39 19.69 -1.00
CA LYS A 194 -22.32 18.75 -0.35
C LYS A 194 -22.55 19.12 1.11
N ALA A 195 -23.81 19.33 1.52
CA ALA A 195 -24.17 19.59 2.91
C ALA A 195 -23.64 18.52 3.90
N GLY A 196 -23.59 17.25 3.47
CA GLY A 196 -23.02 16.17 4.28
C GLY A 196 -21.51 16.29 4.55
N ALA A 197 -20.75 16.97 3.69
CA ALA A 197 -19.32 17.20 3.91
C ALA A 197 -19.09 18.17 5.07
N MET A 198 -19.96 19.18 5.22
CA MET A 198 -19.91 20.14 6.33
C MET A 198 -20.22 19.47 7.67
N VAL A 199 -21.22 18.58 7.71
CA VAL A 199 -21.54 17.79 8.91
C VAL A 199 -20.34 16.94 9.34
N THR A 200 -19.77 16.19 8.39
CA THR A 200 -18.58 15.35 8.60
C THR A 200 -17.40 16.16 9.14
N TYR A 201 -17.16 17.35 8.57
CA TYR A 201 -16.09 18.25 9.00
C TYR A 201 -16.30 18.71 10.46
N MET A 202 -17.53 19.12 10.81
CA MET A 202 -17.86 19.53 12.17
C MET A 202 -17.68 18.40 13.16
N GLU A 203 -18.16 17.20 12.84
CA GLU A 203 -17.99 16.03 13.69
C GLU A 203 -16.51 15.64 13.85
N LEU A 204 -15.69 15.75 12.81
CA LEU A 204 -14.24 15.52 12.90
C LEU A 204 -13.53 16.57 13.78
N SER A 205 -14.07 17.80 13.83
CA SER A 205 -13.50 18.88 14.65
C SER A 205 -13.69 18.66 16.15
N VAL A 206 -14.77 17.97 16.55
CA VAL A 206 -15.10 17.67 17.96
C VAL A 206 -14.89 16.21 18.34
N GLY A 207 -14.74 15.32 17.35
CA GLY A 207 -14.66 13.86 17.49
C GLY A 207 -13.25 13.33 17.77
N GLY A 208 -12.39 14.13 18.38
CA GLY A 208 -11.03 13.75 18.77
C GLY A 208 -10.95 12.81 19.97
N PHE A 209 -9.74 12.54 20.45
CA PHE A 209 -9.47 11.69 21.61
C PHE A 209 -8.18 12.09 22.35
N GLY A 210 -8.17 11.87 23.67
CA GLY A 210 -6.97 12.06 24.50
C GLY A 210 -6.41 13.48 24.37
N TRP A 211 -5.17 13.58 23.88
CA TRP A 211 -4.47 14.86 23.67
C TRP A 211 -4.78 15.53 22.32
N ILE A 212 -5.60 14.91 21.47
CA ILE A 212 -6.00 15.44 20.16
C ILE A 212 -7.51 15.72 20.18
N PRO A 213 -7.94 16.91 20.61
CA PRO A 213 -9.37 17.25 20.64
C PRO A 213 -9.96 17.44 19.24
N ASN A 214 -9.16 17.91 18.28
CA ASN A 214 -9.58 18.21 16.91
C ASN A 214 -8.75 17.41 15.90
N LEU A 215 -9.42 16.54 15.12
CA LEU A 215 -8.74 15.68 14.14
C LEU A 215 -8.34 16.39 12.84
N LEU A 216 -8.83 17.61 12.61
CA LEU A 216 -8.58 18.41 11.41
C LEU A 216 -7.24 19.13 11.45
N VAL A 217 -6.70 19.38 12.64
CA VAL A 217 -5.45 20.11 12.86
C VAL A 217 -4.30 19.10 13.01
N PRO A 218 -3.06 19.44 12.58
CA PRO A 218 -1.89 18.63 12.88
C PRO A 218 -1.69 18.40 14.38
N ASP A 219 -1.04 17.29 14.75
CA ASP A 219 -0.80 16.92 16.15
C ASP A 219 0.36 17.73 16.74
N GLU A 220 0.05 18.78 17.51
CA GLU A 220 1.03 19.65 18.17
C GLU A 220 1.87 18.92 19.22
N SER A 221 1.36 17.82 19.81
CA SER A 221 2.10 17.04 20.80
C SER A 221 3.23 16.21 20.19
N LEU A 222 3.23 16.05 18.86
CA LEU A 222 4.14 15.20 18.09
C LEU A 222 4.10 13.70 18.48
N ILE A 223 3.14 13.25 19.28
CA ILE A 223 3.03 11.85 19.71
C ILE A 223 2.70 10.95 18.51
N LEU A 224 1.72 11.31 17.67
CA LEU A 224 1.39 10.52 16.47
C LEU A 224 2.52 10.50 15.43
N PRO A 225 3.10 11.64 15.00
CA PRO A 225 4.23 11.63 14.06
C PRO A 225 5.43 10.80 14.53
N VAL A 226 5.81 10.93 15.80
CA VAL A 226 6.94 10.18 16.38
C VAL A 226 6.60 8.70 16.47
N SER A 227 5.41 8.33 16.95
CA SER A 227 5.00 6.93 17.01
C SER A 227 4.96 6.28 15.63
N LEU A 228 4.50 6.98 14.59
CA LEU A 228 4.54 6.49 13.21
C LEU A 228 5.95 6.15 12.76
N GLY A 229 6.90 7.07 12.95
CA GLY A 229 8.30 6.86 12.60
C GLY A 229 8.93 5.69 13.37
N LEU A 230 8.67 5.60 14.68
CA LEU A 230 9.17 4.52 15.54
C LEU A 230 8.60 3.15 15.15
N ILE A 231 7.30 3.06 14.88
CA ILE A 231 6.65 1.80 14.47
C ILE A 231 7.20 1.35 13.11
N ASN A 232 7.32 2.26 12.13
CA ASN A 232 7.88 1.91 10.82
C ASN A 232 9.34 1.48 10.92
N LEU A 233 10.15 2.15 11.75
CA LEU A 233 11.51 1.73 12.04
C LEU A 233 11.53 0.34 12.68
N ALA A 234 10.64 0.08 13.65
CA ALA A 234 10.51 -1.23 14.29
C ALA A 234 10.15 -2.33 13.28
N ILE A 235 9.29 -2.06 12.30
CA ILE A 235 8.97 -3.01 11.22
C ILE A 235 10.22 -3.35 10.40
N VAL A 236 10.99 -2.33 9.99
CA VAL A 236 12.22 -2.51 9.19
C VAL A 236 13.27 -3.31 9.97
N GLU A 237 13.41 -3.03 11.26
CA GLU A 237 14.33 -3.77 12.13
C GLU A 237 13.86 -5.20 12.36
N LEU A 238 12.58 -5.41 12.63
CA LEU A 238 11.99 -6.73 12.80
C LEU A 238 12.23 -7.59 11.56
N GLN A 239 11.93 -7.08 10.36
CA GLN A 239 12.14 -7.79 9.10
C GLN A 239 13.63 -8.05 8.82
N THR A 240 14.51 -7.18 9.29
CA THR A 240 15.97 -7.37 9.22
C THR A 240 16.45 -8.48 10.14
N MET A 241 16.03 -8.45 11.41
CA MET A 241 16.44 -9.41 12.45
C MET A 241 15.85 -10.80 12.24
N SER A 242 14.70 -10.88 11.54
CA SER A 242 14.02 -12.14 11.25
C SER A 242 14.71 -12.97 10.16
N LYS A 243 15.71 -12.43 9.48
CA LYS A 243 16.44 -13.11 8.41
C LYS A 243 17.80 -13.57 8.92
N ILE A 244 18.06 -14.88 8.87
CA ILE A 244 19.35 -15.47 9.28
C ILE A 244 20.42 -15.29 8.20
N ARG A 245 20.01 -15.21 6.92
CA ARG A 245 20.94 -15.16 5.79
C ARG A 245 21.66 -13.82 5.71
N LYS A 246 22.94 -13.86 5.30
CA LYS A 246 23.71 -12.66 4.93
C LYS A 246 22.96 -11.86 3.88
N LYS A 247 22.76 -10.56 4.16
CA LYS A 247 22.09 -9.64 3.24
C LYS A 247 22.90 -9.47 1.96
N SER A 248 22.21 -9.47 0.81
CA SER A 248 22.80 -8.98 -0.44
C SER A 248 23.08 -7.48 -0.34
N LYS A 249 24.05 -6.95 -1.11
CA LYS A 249 24.35 -5.51 -1.18
C LYS A 249 23.08 -4.69 -1.46
N LEU A 250 22.25 -5.15 -2.41
CA LEU A 250 20.97 -4.51 -2.72
C LEU A 250 20.03 -4.49 -1.51
N GLN A 251 19.90 -5.61 -0.80
CA GLN A 251 19.05 -5.68 0.41
C GLN A 251 19.56 -4.78 1.53
N GLN A 252 20.88 -4.60 1.63
CA GLN A 252 21.49 -3.67 2.58
C GLN A 252 21.13 -2.22 2.23
N TYR A 253 21.33 -1.80 0.98
CA TYR A 253 20.94 -0.46 0.52
C TYR A 253 19.44 -0.19 0.75
N VAL A 254 18.58 -1.14 0.37
CA VAL A 254 17.13 -1.05 0.59
C VAL A 254 16.79 -0.94 2.08
N THR A 255 17.48 -1.69 2.96
CA THR A 255 17.26 -1.57 4.41
C THR A 255 17.60 -0.16 4.91
N HIS A 256 18.76 0.37 4.53
CA HIS A 256 19.19 1.71 4.95
C HIS A 256 18.27 2.81 4.43
N PHE A 257 17.79 2.68 3.19
CA PHE A 257 16.79 3.56 2.63
C PHE A 257 15.52 3.59 3.47
N PHE A 258 14.94 2.43 3.79
CA PHE A 258 13.70 2.39 4.60
C PHE A 258 13.89 2.85 6.05
N ARG A 259 15.09 2.69 6.63
CA ARG A 259 15.42 3.29 7.94
C ARG A 259 15.39 4.81 7.87
N LEU A 260 16.06 5.39 6.88
CA LEU A 260 16.08 6.85 6.67
C LEU A 260 14.68 7.37 6.37
N PHE A 261 13.94 6.66 5.51
CA PHE A 261 12.56 6.98 5.18
C PHE A 261 11.66 7.01 6.42
N SER A 262 11.80 6.03 7.34
CA SER A 262 11.02 5.99 8.59
C SER A 262 11.25 7.23 9.45
N ILE A 263 12.50 7.72 9.52
CA ILE A 263 12.85 8.96 10.24
C ILE A 263 12.29 10.18 9.50
N ALA A 264 12.44 10.25 8.18
CA ALA A 264 11.93 11.33 7.34
C ALA A 264 10.40 11.42 7.35
N THR A 265 9.69 10.33 7.66
CA THR A 265 8.23 10.32 7.76
C THR A 265 7.73 11.15 8.95
N ILE A 266 8.55 11.35 9.99
CA ILE A 266 8.16 12.11 11.20
C ILE A 266 7.81 13.58 10.87
N PRO A 267 8.69 14.40 10.26
CA PRO A 267 8.35 15.79 9.92
C PRO A 267 7.22 15.87 8.89
N ILE A 268 7.12 14.91 7.97
CA ILE A 268 6.02 14.83 7.01
C ILE A 268 4.70 14.64 7.76
N ALA A 269 4.64 13.67 8.67
CA ALA A 269 3.45 13.39 9.46
C ALA A 269 3.09 14.53 10.42
N ALA A 270 4.07 15.29 10.90
CA ALA A 270 3.84 16.48 11.74
C ALA A 270 3.16 17.64 10.98
N SER A 271 3.27 17.67 9.64
CA SER A 271 2.63 18.70 8.79
C SER A 271 1.22 18.34 8.31
N VAL A 272 0.75 17.13 8.60
CA VAL A 272 -0.50 16.57 8.07
C VAL A 272 -1.56 16.53 9.19
N PRO A 273 -2.86 16.71 8.88
CA PRO A 273 -3.93 16.61 9.87
C PRO A 273 -3.89 15.32 10.70
N SER A 274 -4.21 15.45 11.98
CA SER A 274 -4.18 14.34 12.94
C SER A 274 -5.04 13.14 12.52
N CYS A 275 -6.14 13.39 11.81
CA CYS A 275 -7.01 12.35 11.21
C CYS A 275 -6.23 11.37 10.32
N LEU A 276 -5.41 11.88 9.40
CA LEU A 276 -4.60 11.04 8.51
C LEU A 276 -3.47 10.37 9.29
N ASN A 277 -2.86 11.08 10.23
CA ASN A 277 -1.76 10.54 11.00
C ASN A 277 -2.23 9.38 11.90
N LEU A 278 -3.42 9.50 12.50
CA LEU A 278 -4.08 8.42 13.23
C LEU A 278 -4.29 7.18 12.35
N TYR A 279 -4.78 7.39 11.12
CA TYR A 279 -4.90 6.33 10.13
C TYR A 279 -3.53 5.67 9.84
N TRP A 280 -2.49 6.45 9.57
CA TRP A 280 -1.16 5.94 9.26
C TRP A 280 -0.52 5.18 10.43
N VAL A 281 -0.64 5.70 11.65
CA VAL A 281 -0.17 5.05 12.88
C VAL A 281 -0.89 3.71 13.07
N THR A 282 -2.22 3.70 12.96
CA THR A 282 -3.03 2.48 13.11
C THR A 282 -2.66 1.43 12.04
N SER A 283 -2.54 1.86 10.79
CA SER A 283 -2.10 1.01 9.67
C SER A 283 -0.74 0.39 9.92
N SER A 284 0.21 1.19 10.43
CA SER A 284 1.59 0.75 10.70
C SER A 284 1.63 -0.17 11.92
N ALA A 285 0.88 0.13 12.97
CA ALA A 285 0.76 -0.71 14.16
C ALA A 285 0.20 -2.09 13.80
N TYR A 286 -0.86 -2.13 12.99
CA TYR A 286 -1.38 -3.39 12.44
C TYR A 286 -0.32 -4.12 11.63
N GLY A 287 0.42 -3.42 10.76
CA GLY A 287 1.52 -4.00 9.99
C GLY A 287 2.62 -4.62 10.87
N LEU A 288 2.97 -3.98 11.98
CA LEU A 288 3.92 -4.50 12.96
C LEU A 288 3.39 -5.78 13.62
N VAL A 289 2.14 -5.75 14.09
CA VAL A 289 1.47 -6.92 14.68
C VAL A 289 1.39 -8.06 13.67
N GLN A 290 1.01 -7.78 12.42
CA GLN A 290 0.95 -8.77 11.34
C GLN A 290 2.33 -9.41 11.09
N ASN A 291 3.41 -8.62 11.04
CA ASN A 291 4.76 -9.17 10.90
C ASN A 291 5.14 -10.05 12.10
N LEU A 292 4.80 -9.63 13.33
CA LEU A 292 5.04 -10.43 14.54
C LEU A 292 4.25 -11.74 14.54
N VAL A 293 2.99 -11.71 14.12
CA VAL A 293 2.11 -12.89 14.04
C VAL A 293 2.63 -13.86 12.98
N LEU A 294 3.01 -13.37 11.80
CA LEU A 294 3.55 -14.18 10.71
C LEU A 294 4.97 -14.71 10.96
N LEU A 295 5.66 -14.27 12.02
CA LEU A 295 6.91 -14.88 12.44
C LEU A 295 6.69 -16.24 13.12
N SER A 296 5.54 -16.43 13.77
CA SER A 296 5.24 -17.66 14.51
C SER A 296 5.19 -18.87 13.58
N PRO A 297 5.98 -19.93 13.82
CA PRO A 297 5.91 -21.17 13.05
C PRO A 297 4.51 -21.77 13.06
N ARG A 298 3.80 -21.70 14.19
CA ARG A 298 2.43 -22.23 14.34
C ARG A 298 1.45 -21.54 13.41
N VAL A 299 1.52 -20.21 13.33
CA VAL A 299 0.68 -19.41 12.44
C VAL A 299 1.02 -19.71 10.98
N LYS A 300 2.30 -19.87 10.66
CA LYS A 300 2.73 -20.30 9.32
C LYS A 300 2.17 -21.67 8.95
N ARG A 301 2.19 -22.64 9.88
CA ARG A 301 1.61 -23.98 9.67
C ARG A 301 0.10 -23.90 9.45
N PHE A 302 -0.62 -23.10 10.26
CA PHE A 302 -2.06 -22.86 10.08
C PHE A 302 -2.38 -22.30 8.68
N GLY A 303 -1.54 -21.39 8.18
CA GLY A 303 -1.63 -20.87 6.81
C GLY A 303 -1.04 -21.75 5.71
N HIS A 304 -0.72 -23.01 5.98
CA HIS A 304 -0.11 -23.97 5.04
C HIS A 304 1.18 -23.48 4.35
N ILE A 305 1.92 -22.57 4.98
CA ILE A 305 3.20 -22.05 4.47
C ILE A 305 4.26 -23.15 4.65
N PRO A 306 5.03 -23.58 3.63
CA PRO A 306 6.00 -24.66 3.77
C PRO A 306 7.14 -24.29 4.73
N GLU A 307 7.80 -25.29 5.31
CA GLU A 307 9.00 -25.06 6.14
C GLU A 307 10.18 -24.69 5.24
N THR A 308 11.00 -23.75 5.70
CA THR A 308 12.21 -23.36 4.99
C THR A 308 13.45 -23.64 5.84
N PRO A 309 14.61 -23.98 5.23
CA PRO A 309 15.85 -24.22 5.96
C PRO A 309 16.33 -23.02 6.80
N SER A 310 15.87 -21.81 6.47
CA SER A 310 16.19 -20.58 7.17
C SER A 310 15.17 -20.21 8.28
N GLN A 311 14.13 -21.03 8.48
CA GLN A 311 13.10 -20.75 9.46
C GLN A 311 13.65 -20.91 10.88
N LEU A 312 13.45 -19.89 11.72
CA LEU A 312 13.80 -19.97 13.13
C LEU A 312 12.83 -20.84 13.91
N SER A 313 13.36 -21.74 14.74
CA SER A 313 12.56 -22.55 15.67
C SER A 313 11.89 -21.69 16.76
N ASN A 314 12.62 -20.71 17.28
CA ASN A 314 12.15 -19.78 18.32
C ASN A 314 12.37 -18.32 17.88
N PRO A 315 11.55 -17.78 16.96
CA PRO A 315 11.80 -16.47 16.35
C PRO A 315 11.81 -15.33 17.36
N TYR A 316 10.89 -15.32 18.33
CA TYR A 316 10.82 -14.26 19.34
C TYR A 316 12.03 -14.23 20.28
N LYS A 317 12.53 -15.41 20.68
CA LYS A 317 13.76 -15.51 21.50
C LYS A 317 14.98 -14.98 20.72
N HIS A 318 15.07 -15.32 19.44
CA HIS A 318 16.15 -14.82 18.58
C HIS A 318 16.09 -13.30 18.44
N ILE A 319 14.92 -12.73 18.16
CA ILE A 319 14.74 -11.27 18.06
C ILE A 319 15.13 -10.59 19.38
N ALA A 320 14.69 -11.13 20.53
CA ALA A 320 15.09 -10.60 21.83
C ALA A 320 16.62 -10.63 22.05
N SER A 321 17.28 -11.72 21.63
CA SER A 321 18.74 -11.84 21.72
C SER A 321 19.48 -10.84 20.82
N GLU A 322 18.98 -10.62 19.60
CA GLU A 322 19.54 -9.67 18.64
C GLU A 322 19.34 -8.22 19.10
N ILE A 323 18.19 -7.90 19.69
CA ILE A 323 17.94 -6.61 20.34
C ILE A 323 18.95 -6.38 21.48
N LYS A 324 19.13 -7.37 22.36
CA LYS A 324 20.10 -7.29 23.47
C LYS A 324 21.54 -7.10 22.96
N LEU A 325 21.92 -7.82 21.92
CA LEU A 325 23.23 -7.70 21.29
C LEU A 325 23.47 -6.30 20.71
N ARG A 326 22.46 -5.72 20.04
CA ARG A 326 22.54 -4.36 19.49
C ARG A 326 22.57 -3.29 20.56
N ALA A 327 21.77 -3.44 21.62
CA ALA A 327 21.82 -2.56 22.78
C ALA A 327 23.22 -2.59 23.44
N ASN A 328 23.86 -3.76 23.47
CA ASN A 328 25.22 -3.90 23.99
C ASN A 328 26.29 -3.27 23.10
N ARG A 329 26.05 -3.10 21.79
CA ARG A 329 26.96 -2.40 20.86
C ARG A 329 26.83 -0.88 20.91
N LEU A 330 25.82 -0.34 21.60
CA LEU A 330 25.72 1.10 21.80
C LEU A 330 26.94 1.59 22.60
N PRO A 331 27.54 2.73 22.21
CA PRO A 331 28.73 3.25 22.86
C PRO A 331 28.48 3.53 24.35
N ALA A 332 29.50 3.35 25.18
CA ALA A 332 29.38 3.37 26.65
C ALA A 332 28.77 4.68 27.21
N TRP A 333 28.95 5.81 26.52
CA TRP A 333 28.38 7.10 26.90
C TRP A 333 26.84 7.17 26.82
N TRP A 334 26.21 6.32 25.99
CA TRP A 334 24.74 6.16 25.98
C TRP A 334 24.24 5.33 27.16
N LYS A 335 25.01 4.33 27.59
CA LYS A 335 24.62 3.42 28.69
C LYS A 335 24.68 4.10 30.07
N SER A 336 25.58 5.07 30.24
CA SER A 336 25.68 5.84 31.50
C SER A 336 24.53 6.83 31.69
N ARG A 337 23.86 7.25 30.61
CA ARG A 337 22.75 8.22 30.64
C ARG A 337 21.38 7.60 30.88
N ALA A 338 21.25 6.27 30.77
CA ALA A 338 20.01 5.53 30.99
C ALA A 338 19.91 4.89 32.40
N LYS A 339 20.95 5.06 33.23
CA LYS A 339 21.02 4.57 34.61
C LYS A 339 20.81 5.64 35.68
N ASN A 340 20.76 6.92 35.26
CA ASN A 340 20.31 8.05 36.05
C ASN A 340 18.94 8.46 35.50
#